data_AF-N8VJD1-F1
#
_entry.id   AF-N8VJD1-F1
#
_cell.length_a   1.000
_cell.length_b   1.000
_cell.length_c   1.000
_cell.angle_alpha   90.00
_cell.angle_beta   90.00
_cell.angle_gamma   90.00
#
_symmetry.space_group_name_H-M   'P 1'
#
loop_
_entity.id
_entity.type
_entity.pdbx_description
1 polymer ?
#
loop_
_entity_poly.entity_id
_entity_poly.type
_entity_poly.pdbx_seq_one_letter_code
_entity_poly.pdbx_strand_id
1 'polypeptide(L)'
;MDIQKEREEFELSFKETDFYKMNLVNCFCFIADRYVWDEVQAAWEMWQTAIARMKVQINTLDEMLLNQGEALAQAKTQAVPEGFVVVPKEPTDEMWSSGIDAYTDAMEDNKALPAASINDIYKAMIEAAQEQTND
;
A
#
# COMPACT_ATOMS: atom_id res chain seq x y z
N MET A 1 -12.28 3.42 -9.07
CA MET A 1 -13.34 4.37 -9.50
C MET A 1 -13.95 3.83 -10.78
N ASP A 2 -15.24 3.51 -10.75
CA ASP A 2 -15.98 2.92 -11.86
C ASP A 2 -16.69 4.05 -12.64
N ILE A 3 -16.22 4.30 -13.86
CA ILE A 3 -16.68 5.42 -14.70
C ILE A 3 -18.12 5.19 -15.16
N GLN A 4 -18.52 3.93 -15.35
CA GLN A 4 -19.88 3.62 -15.80
C GLN A 4 -20.89 3.95 -14.69
N LYS A 5 -20.54 3.62 -13.45
CA LYS A 5 -21.37 3.94 -12.29
C LYS A 5 -21.49 5.45 -12.06
N GLU A 6 -20.38 6.21 -12.15
CA GLU A 6 -20.43 7.67 -11.98
C GLU A 6 -21.24 8.36 -13.09
N ARG A 7 -21.19 7.81 -14.32
CA ARG A 7 -22.06 8.25 -15.41
C ARG A 7 -23.53 7.99 -15.11
N GLU A 8 -23.88 6.81 -14.60
CA GLU A 8 -25.25 6.46 -14.22
C GLU A 8 -25.79 7.37 -13.10
N GLU A 9 -24.96 7.70 -12.10
CA GLU A 9 -25.31 8.63 -11.02
C GLU A 9 -25.47 10.07 -11.53
N PHE A 10 -24.60 10.52 -12.43
CA PHE A 10 -24.72 11.82 -13.09
C PHE A 10 -26.03 11.90 -13.89
N GLU A 11 -26.34 10.89 -14.71
CA GLU A 11 -27.59 10.78 -15.47
C GLU A 11 -28.83 10.70 -14.55
N LEU A 12 -28.73 10.07 -13.38
CA LEU A 12 -29.79 10.03 -12.37
C LEU A 12 -30.02 11.39 -11.72
N SER A 13 -28.95 12.16 -11.45
CA SER A 13 -29.06 13.51 -10.87
C SER A 13 -29.83 14.47 -11.78
N PHE A 14 -29.73 14.28 -13.10
CA PHE A 14 -30.60 14.99 -14.01
C PHE A 14 -32.05 14.62 -13.71
N LYS A 15 -32.42 13.32 -13.62
CA LYS A 15 -33.81 12.80 -13.44
C LYS A 15 -34.60 13.45 -12.31
N GLU A 16 -33.92 14.01 -11.32
CA GLU A 16 -34.51 14.63 -10.14
C GLU A 16 -34.72 16.15 -10.24
N THR A 17 -34.04 16.83 -11.18
CA THR A 17 -34.15 18.29 -11.37
C THR A 17 -35.25 18.65 -12.35
N ASP A 18 -36.16 19.59 -12.06
CA ASP A 18 -37.36 19.98 -12.85
C ASP A 18 -37.13 20.43 -14.33
N PHE A 19 -35.92 20.25 -14.87
CA PHE A 19 -35.54 20.31 -16.28
C PHE A 19 -36.31 19.29 -17.17
N TYR A 20 -37.08 18.36 -16.59
CA TYR A 20 -37.80 17.22 -17.23
C TYR A 20 -38.98 17.57 -18.12
N LYS A 21 -39.32 18.84 -18.28
CA LYS A 21 -40.35 19.22 -19.27
C LYS A 21 -39.84 19.12 -20.72
N MET A 22 -38.54 18.90 -20.94
CA MET A 22 -37.98 18.58 -22.25
C MET A 22 -37.51 17.12 -22.32
N ASN A 23 -38.17 16.38 -23.19
CA ASN A 23 -38.02 14.97 -23.55
C ASN A 23 -36.58 14.39 -23.43
N LEU A 24 -36.36 13.51 -22.44
CA LEU A 24 -35.12 12.73 -22.19
C LEU A 24 -34.55 12.02 -23.42
N VAL A 25 -35.40 11.69 -24.40
CA VAL A 25 -35.03 11.04 -25.67
C VAL A 25 -34.01 11.88 -26.46
N ASN A 26 -33.87 13.17 -26.14
CA ASN A 26 -33.03 14.10 -26.89
C ASN A 26 -31.74 14.54 -26.18
N CYS A 27 -31.39 14.03 -24.99
CA CYS A 27 -30.20 14.51 -24.26
C CYS A 27 -28.95 13.66 -24.49
N PHE A 28 -29.10 12.34 -24.67
CA PHE A 28 -27.98 11.42 -24.95
C PHE A 28 -28.30 10.55 -26.16
N CYS A 29 -27.40 10.55 -27.15
CA CYS A 29 -27.52 9.71 -28.33
C CYS A 29 -26.76 8.41 -28.10
N PHE A 30 -27.48 7.33 -27.79
CA PHE A 30 -26.88 6.01 -27.58
C PHE A 30 -26.16 5.45 -28.82
N ILE A 31 -26.60 5.83 -30.03
CA ILE A 31 -25.96 5.38 -31.28
C ILE A 31 -24.58 6.02 -31.45
N ALA A 32 -24.45 7.29 -31.06
CA ALA A 32 -23.21 8.05 -31.20
C ALA A 32 -22.40 8.12 -29.89
N ASP A 33 -22.88 7.49 -28.82
CA ASP A 33 -22.34 7.52 -27.45
C ASP A 33 -21.88 8.91 -27.00
N ARG A 34 -22.73 9.92 -27.20
CA ARG A 34 -22.48 11.32 -26.82
C ARG A 34 -23.74 12.02 -26.34
N TYR A 35 -23.56 13.07 -25.56
CA TYR A 35 -24.63 14.02 -25.30
C TYR A 35 -24.98 14.78 -26.59
N VAL A 36 -26.28 15.00 -26.78
CA VAL A 36 -26.83 15.69 -27.96
C VAL A 36 -26.57 17.19 -27.86
N TRP A 37 -26.57 17.73 -26.64
CA TRP A 37 -26.24 19.13 -26.38
C TRP A 37 -24.74 19.31 -26.20
N ASP A 38 -24.17 20.19 -27.02
CA ASP A 38 -22.72 20.39 -27.06
C ASP A 38 -22.17 20.93 -25.74
N GLU A 39 -22.94 21.73 -25.00
CA GLU A 39 -22.53 22.23 -23.68
C GLU A 39 -22.42 21.10 -22.64
N VAL A 40 -23.36 20.16 -22.67
CA VAL A 40 -23.36 19.00 -21.76
C VAL A 40 -22.23 18.05 -22.15
N GLN A 41 -22.02 17.82 -23.44
CA GLN A 41 -20.90 17.03 -23.94
C GLN A 41 -19.56 17.64 -23.53
N ALA A 42 -19.40 18.96 -23.71
CA ALA A 42 -18.18 19.66 -23.34
C ALA A 42 -17.92 19.59 -21.83
N ALA A 43 -18.95 19.78 -21.00
CA ALA A 43 -18.82 19.66 -19.54
C ALA A 43 -18.42 18.24 -19.12
N TRP A 44 -18.99 17.21 -19.76
CA TRP A 44 -18.64 15.81 -19.53
C TRP A 44 -17.18 15.52 -19.91
N GLU A 45 -16.73 15.97 -21.08
CA GLU A 45 -15.34 15.79 -21.54
C GLU A 45 -14.33 16.51 -20.62
N MET A 46 -14.67 17.71 -20.15
CA MET A 46 -13.86 18.44 -19.17
C MET A 46 -13.73 17.67 -17.85
N TRP A 47 -14.84 17.12 -17.37
CA TRP A 47 -14.85 16.30 -16.16
C TRP A 47 -14.01 15.02 -16.33
N GLN A 48 -14.17 14.29 -17.45
CA GLN A 48 -13.36 13.10 -17.75
C GLN A 48 -11.86 13.43 -17.78
N THR A 49 -11.50 14.56 -18.39
CA THR A 49 -10.11 15.04 -18.46
C THR A 49 -9.57 15.35 -17.06
N ALA A 50 -10.36 16.00 -16.21
CA ALA A 50 -9.98 16.30 -14.84
C ALA A 50 -9.74 15.01 -14.03
N ILE A 51 -10.63 14.02 -14.15
CA ILE A 51 -10.48 12.72 -13.48
C ILE A 51 -9.23 11.98 -13.97
N ALA A 52 -8.97 11.96 -15.28
CA ALA A 52 -7.77 11.34 -15.84
C ALA A 52 -6.50 12.00 -15.28
N ARG A 53 -6.46 13.33 -15.20
CA ARG A 53 -5.35 14.08 -14.60
C ARG A 53 -5.15 13.74 -13.13
N MET A 54 -6.23 13.68 -12.35
CA MET A 54 -6.16 13.32 -10.92
C MET A 54 -5.61 11.90 -10.73
N LYS A 55 -6.05 10.93 -11.54
CA LYS A 55 -5.53 9.55 -11.48
C LYS A 55 -4.03 9.49 -11.74
N VAL A 56 -3.53 10.23 -12.73
CA VAL A 56 -2.09 10.31 -13.00
C VAL A 56 -1.34 10.88 -11.80
N GLN A 57 -1.85 11.96 -11.19
CA GLN A 57 -1.23 12.56 -10.01
C GLN A 57 -1.18 11.60 -8.81
N ILE A 58 -2.27 10.85 -8.57
CA ILE A 58 -2.31 9.84 -7.49
C ILE A 58 -1.25 8.77 -7.74
N ASN A 59 -1.19 8.21 -8.95
CA ASN A 59 -0.19 7.19 -9.28
C ASN A 59 1.25 7.71 -9.09
N THR A 60 1.52 8.95 -9.50
CA THR A 60 2.84 9.57 -9.29
C THR A 60 3.15 9.74 -7.79
N LEU A 61 2.16 10.10 -6.96
CA LEU A 61 2.36 10.21 -5.52
C LEU A 61 2.62 8.84 -4.88
N ASP A 62 1.92 7.79 -5.32
CA ASP A 62 2.12 6.43 -4.85
C ASP A 62 3.55 5.94 -5.18
N GLU A 63 4.03 6.19 -6.41
CA GLU A 63 5.41 5.91 -6.81
C GLU A 63 6.43 6.71 -5.97
N MET A 64 6.17 7.99 -5.72
CA MET A 64 7.05 8.81 -4.88
C MET A 64 7.11 8.31 -3.43
N LEU A 65 5.96 7.92 -2.87
CA LEU A 65 5.87 7.38 -1.51
C LEU A 65 6.61 6.04 -1.40
N LEU A 66 6.48 5.17 -2.40
CA LEU A 66 7.21 3.90 -2.44
C LEU A 66 8.72 4.13 -2.45
N ASN A 67 9.21 4.99 -3.35
CA ASN A 67 10.63 5.33 -3.46
C ASN A 67 11.18 5.96 -2.18
N GLN A 68 10.37 6.77 -1.48
CA GLN A 68 10.77 7.36 -0.20
C GLN A 68 10.90 6.30 0.91
N GLY A 69 10.01 5.31 0.93
CA GLY A 69 10.08 4.18 1.86
C GLY A 69 11.37 3.37 1.68
N GLU A 70 11.71 3.05 0.43
CA GLU A 70 12.94 2.34 0.09
C GLU A 70 14.19 3.14 0.46
N ALA A 71 14.22 4.44 0.13
CA ALA A 71 15.34 5.31 0.48
C ALA A 71 15.53 5.44 2.00
N LEU A 72 14.43 5.48 2.77
CA LEU A 72 14.49 5.51 4.23
C LEU A 72 15.02 4.19 4.80
N ALA A 73 14.61 3.05 4.24
CA ALA A 73 15.12 1.74 4.63
C ALA A 73 16.64 1.64 4.39
N GLN A 74 17.10 2.02 3.20
CA GLN A 74 18.53 2.04 2.87
C GLN A 74 19.35 2.98 3.77
N ALA A 75 18.82 4.17 4.06
CA ALA A 75 19.48 5.12 4.95
C ALA A 75 19.63 4.57 6.38
N LYS A 76 18.63 3.83 6.87
CA LYS A 76 18.71 3.16 8.17
C LYS A 76 19.80 2.08 8.19
N THR A 77 19.94 1.31 7.11
CA THR A 77 21.00 0.28 6.99
C THR A 77 22.39 0.90 6.96
N GLN A 78 22.59 2.02 6.26
CA GLN A 78 23.88 2.72 6.23
C GLN A 78 24.23 3.45 7.54
N ALA A 79 23.24 3.82 8.35
CA ALA A 79 23.46 4.51 9.62
C ALA A 79 23.96 3.59 10.74
N VAL A 80 23.97 2.27 10.54
CA VAL A 80 24.48 1.29 11.50
C VAL A 80 26.00 1.22 11.39
N PRO A 81 26.76 1.59 12.44
CA PRO A 81 28.21 1.46 12.40
C PRO A 81 28.64 0.01 12.21
N GLU A 82 29.78 -0.20 11.55
CA GLU A 82 30.35 -1.53 11.36
C GLU A 82 30.55 -2.23 12.72
N GLY A 83 30.06 -3.47 12.85
CA GLY A 83 30.05 -4.24 14.10
C GLY A 83 28.83 -4.05 15.01
N PHE A 84 27.86 -3.22 14.62
CA PHE A 84 26.57 -3.09 15.30
C PHE A 84 25.43 -3.72 14.49
N VAL A 85 24.38 -4.17 15.19
CA VAL A 85 23.20 -4.78 14.58
C VAL A 85 21.95 -4.02 15.02
N VAL A 86 21.03 -3.75 14.09
CA VAL A 86 19.72 -3.17 14.40
C VAL A 86 18.80 -4.30 14.83
N VAL A 87 18.35 -4.24 16.08
CA VAL A 87 17.39 -5.20 16.64
C VAL A 87 16.06 -4.48 16.84
N PRO A 88 14.93 -5.05 16.38
CA PRO A 88 13.60 -4.53 16.67
C PRO A 88 13.38 -4.37 18.18
N LYS A 89 12.63 -3.33 18.58
CA LYS A 89 12.32 -3.09 19.99
C LYS A 89 11.47 -4.22 20.58
N GLU A 90 10.59 -4.80 19.77
CA GLU A 90 9.80 -5.99 20.11
C GLU A 90 10.27 -7.12 19.20
N PRO A 91 10.65 -8.29 19.75
CA PRO A 91 11.04 -9.46 18.95
C PRO A 91 9.94 -9.87 17.98
N THR A 92 10.30 -10.22 16.76
CA THR A 92 9.36 -10.83 15.81
C THR A 92 9.09 -12.29 16.19
N ASP A 93 8.00 -12.88 15.67
CA ASP A 93 7.67 -14.29 15.94
C ASP A 93 8.81 -15.23 15.54
N GLU A 94 9.51 -14.92 14.45
CA GLU A 94 10.66 -15.69 13.96
C GLU A 94 11.86 -15.58 14.91
N MET A 95 12.18 -14.37 15.39
CA MET A 95 13.19 -14.20 16.45
C MET A 95 12.83 -15.04 17.69
N TRP A 96 11.55 -15.04 18.08
CA TRP A 96 11.04 -15.83 19.20
C TRP A 96 11.20 -17.33 18.98
N SER A 97 10.85 -17.83 17.80
CA SER A 97 11.05 -19.23 17.43
C SER A 97 12.53 -19.62 17.47
N SER A 98 13.42 -18.84 16.85
CA SER A 98 14.86 -19.13 16.86
C SER A 98 15.46 -19.12 18.27
N GLY A 99 14.98 -18.23 19.15
CA GLY A 99 15.39 -18.22 20.55
C GLY A 99 14.93 -19.46 21.32
N ILE A 100 13.71 -19.94 21.07
CA ILE A 100 13.15 -21.15 21.69
C ILE A 100 13.88 -22.40 21.19
N ASP A 101 14.21 -22.47 19.90
CA ASP A 101 14.95 -23.58 19.32
C ASP A 101 16.35 -23.69 19.94
N ALA A 102 17.07 -22.56 20.03
CA ALA A 102 18.38 -22.50 20.69
C ALA A 102 18.32 -22.91 22.18
N TYR A 103 17.25 -22.56 22.89
CA TYR A 103 17.03 -23.01 24.27
C TYR A 103 16.81 -24.52 24.36
N THR A 104 16.02 -25.07 23.44
CA THR A 104 15.66 -26.50 23.42
C THR A 104 16.88 -27.35 23.10
N ASP A 105 17.67 -26.96 22.10
CA ASP A 105 18.91 -27.62 21.71
C ASP A 105 19.91 -27.65 22.87
N ALA A 106 20.03 -26.55 23.63
CA ALA A 106 20.92 -26.47 24.79
C ALA A 106 20.49 -27.41 25.94
N MET A 107 19.18 -27.66 26.09
CA MET A 107 18.66 -28.62 27.08
C MET A 107 18.88 -30.07 26.68
N GLU A 108 18.73 -30.40 25.40
CA GLU A 108 18.96 -31.76 24.89
C GLU A 108 20.42 -32.20 25.05
N ASP A 109 21.35 -31.25 24.93
CA ASP A 109 22.80 -31.44 25.16
C ASP A 109 23.20 -31.63 26.65
N ASN A 110 22.24 -31.61 27.59
CA ASN A 110 22.45 -31.74 29.03
C ASN A 110 23.44 -30.70 29.62
N LYS A 111 23.58 -29.55 28.96
CA LYS A 111 24.35 -28.39 29.46
C LYS A 111 23.47 -27.66 30.48
N ALA A 112 23.61 -28.02 31.76
CA ALA A 112 22.90 -27.37 32.87
C ALA A 112 22.95 -25.84 32.75
N LEU A 113 21.82 -25.18 32.43
CA LEU A 113 21.68 -23.76 32.04
C LEU A 113 22.71 -22.82 32.72
N PRO A 114 23.89 -22.62 32.12
CA PRO A 114 24.82 -21.59 32.54
C PRO A 114 24.43 -20.30 31.81
N ALA A 115 24.96 -19.16 32.24
CA ALA A 115 24.83 -17.88 31.54
C ALA A 115 25.21 -17.94 30.03
N ALA A 116 25.94 -18.97 29.61
CA ALA A 116 26.20 -19.30 28.20
C ALA A 116 24.90 -19.52 27.39
N SER A 117 23.88 -20.19 27.95
CA SER A 117 22.63 -20.49 27.24
C SER A 117 21.81 -19.25 26.87
N ILE A 118 21.84 -18.19 27.70
CA ILE A 118 21.11 -16.94 27.41
C ILE A 118 21.79 -16.17 26.28
N ASN A 119 23.14 -16.19 26.24
CA ASN A 119 23.88 -15.58 25.13
C ASN A 119 23.59 -16.30 23.81
N ASP A 120 23.49 -17.63 23.83
CA ASP A 120 23.21 -18.43 22.63
C ASP A 120 21.77 -18.15 22.11
N ILE A 121 20.79 -18.04 23.01
CA ILE A 121 19.41 -17.63 22.68
C ILE A 121 19.40 -16.23 22.07
N TYR A 122 20.05 -15.26 22.72
CA TYR A 122 20.06 -13.87 22.25
C TYR A 122 20.79 -13.74 20.91
N LYS A 123 21.85 -14.53 20.70
CA LYS A 123 22.57 -14.59 19.44
C LYS A 123 21.70 -15.18 18.32
N ALA A 124 21.00 -16.28 18.56
CA ALA A 124 20.09 -16.87 17.60
C ALA A 124 18.95 -15.91 17.21
N MET A 125 18.40 -15.17 18.19
CA MET A 125 17.42 -14.12 17.93
C MET A 125 17.97 -12.98 17.06
N ILE A 126 19.22 -12.56 17.29
CA ILE A 126 19.86 -11.49 16.51
C ILE A 126 20.15 -11.96 15.08
N GLU A 127 20.64 -13.19 14.90
CA GLU A 127 20.91 -13.78 13.59
C GLU A 127 19.63 -13.87 12.75
N ALA A 128 18.52 -14.32 13.34
CA ALA A 128 17.20 -14.33 12.69
C ALA A 128 16.72 -12.93 12.29
N ALA A 129 16.97 -11.92 13.11
CA ALA A 129 16.61 -10.53 12.79
C ALA A 129 17.41 -9.96 11.60
N GLN A 130 18.65 -10.43 11.40
CA GLN A 130 19.52 -10.00 10.31
C GLN A 130 19.14 -10.66 8.97
N GLU A 131 18.71 -11.92 8.98
CA GLU A 131 18.24 -12.60 7.77
C GLU A 131 16.99 -11.91 7.21
N GLN A 132 16.07 -11.44 8.06
CA GLN A 132 14.89 -10.68 7.66
C GLN A 132 15.17 -9.28 7.07
N THR A 133 16.35 -8.71 7.34
CA THR A 133 16.72 -7.37 6.84
C THR A 133 17.57 -7.40 5.55
N ASN A 134 17.94 -8.60 5.08
CA ASN A 134 18.77 -8.81 3.90
C ASN A 134 18.01 -9.37 2.67
N ASP A 135 16.69 -9.59 2.78
CA ASP A 135 15.77 -9.93 1.68
C ASP A 135 14.92 -8.71 1.27
#